data_AF-A0A7D8EUM4-F1
#
_entry.id   AF-A0A7D8EUM4-F1
#
_cell.length_a   1.000
_cell.length_b   1.000
_cell.length_c   1.000
_cell.angle_alpha   90.00
_cell.angle_beta   90.00
_cell.angle_gamma   90.00
#
_symmetry.space_group_name_H-M   'P 1'
#
loop_
_entity.id
_entity.type
_entity.pdbx_description
1 polymer ?
#
loop_
_entity_poly.entity_id
_entity_poly.type
_entity_poly.pdbx_seq_one_letter_code
_entity_poly.pdbx_strand_id
1 'polypeptide(L)'
;MKNNRLLTLTGILALLLSSFFTTQAQAHAHLKSAEPAAGSTVESTPGHLMLHFTEALEPTFSAADVTDSQGNTVKTAKAVVDDADKSALIVPLEDVLPSGKYTVNWHVVAVDGHKTKGDYTFTVK
;
A
#
# COMPACT_ATOMS: atom_id res chain seq x y z
N MET A 1 -47.54 -38.93 2.68
CA MET A 1 -46.08 -39.02 2.38
C MET A 1 -45.79 -38.34 1.05
N LYS A 2 -45.33 -37.09 1.06
CA LYS A 2 -44.79 -36.27 -0.06
C LYS A 2 -45.02 -34.83 0.43
N ASN A 3 -44.01 -34.12 0.93
CA ASN A 3 -43.28 -33.12 0.12
C ASN A 3 -41.97 -32.64 0.80
N ASN A 4 -41.42 -33.35 1.79
CA ASN A 4 -40.18 -32.93 2.46
C ASN A 4 -38.93 -32.98 1.57
N ARG A 5 -38.99 -33.70 0.43
CA ARG A 5 -37.86 -33.80 -0.50
C ARG A 5 -37.63 -32.56 -1.35
N LEU A 6 -38.66 -31.73 -1.55
CA LEU A 6 -38.53 -30.50 -2.33
C LEU A 6 -37.92 -29.38 -1.48
N LEU A 7 -38.34 -29.27 -0.21
CA LEU A 7 -37.80 -28.34 0.79
C LEU A 7 -36.30 -28.59 1.07
N THR A 8 -35.88 -29.86 1.20
CA THR A 8 -34.45 -30.18 1.39
C THR A 8 -33.61 -29.87 0.15
N LEU A 9 -34.14 -30.03 -1.06
CA LEU A 9 -33.40 -29.71 -2.30
C LEU A 9 -33.14 -28.21 -2.45
N THR A 10 -34.13 -27.36 -2.15
CA THR A 10 -33.96 -25.89 -2.14
C THR A 10 -32.99 -25.42 -1.06
N GLY A 11 -32.98 -26.05 0.13
CA GLY A 11 -32.04 -25.72 1.20
C GLY A 11 -30.58 -26.04 0.83
N ILE A 12 -30.35 -27.17 0.15
CA ILE A 12 -29.02 -27.57 -0.33
C ILE A 12 -28.52 -26.63 -1.43
N LEU A 13 -29.40 -26.22 -2.35
CA LEU A 13 -29.03 -25.30 -3.43
C LEU A 13 -28.70 -23.89 -2.92
N ALA A 14 -29.45 -23.38 -1.93
CA ALA A 14 -29.17 -22.10 -1.29
C ALA A 14 -27.83 -22.12 -0.53
N LEU A 15 -27.51 -23.23 0.16
CA LEU A 15 -26.24 -23.41 0.87
C LEU A 15 -25.05 -23.51 -0.09
N LEU A 16 -25.23 -24.14 -1.27
CA LEU A 16 -24.21 -24.22 -2.32
C LEU A 16 -23.94 -22.87 -2.99
N LEU A 17 -24.95 -22.00 -3.14
CA LEU A 17 -24.76 -20.66 -3.71
C LEU A 17 -24.01 -19.69 -2.78
N SER A 18 -24.12 -19.86 -1.45
CA SER A 18 -23.40 -19.02 -0.48
C SER A 18 -21.89 -19.30 -0.41
N SER A 19 -21.44 -20.47 -0.84
CA SER A 19 -20.02 -20.89 -0.75
C SER A 19 -19.09 -20.21 -1.77
N PHE A 20 -19.63 -19.44 -2.72
CA PHE A 20 -18.84 -18.76 -3.75
C PHE A 20 -18.40 -17.35 -3.37
N PHE A 21 -18.82 -16.83 -2.22
CA PHE A 21 -18.37 -15.52 -1.72
C PHE A 21 -17.15 -15.69 -0.81
N THR A 22 -16.03 -16.13 -1.37
CA THR A 22 -14.73 -15.99 -0.69
C THR A 22 -14.23 -14.57 -0.92
N THR A 23 -14.35 -13.71 0.09
CA THR A 23 -13.60 -12.46 0.11
C THR A 23 -12.15 -12.83 0.30
N GLN A 24 -11.33 -12.65 -0.74
CA GLN A 24 -9.89 -12.85 -0.64
C GLN A 24 -9.34 -11.84 0.39
N ALA A 25 -9.14 -12.31 1.62
CA ALA A 25 -8.48 -11.54 2.66
C ALA A 25 -7.08 -11.18 2.15
N GLN A 26 -6.83 -9.89 1.92
CA GLN A 26 -5.54 -9.39 1.50
C GLN A 26 -4.62 -9.46 2.72
N ALA A 27 -3.99 -10.60 2.97
CA ALA A 27 -3.10 -10.76 4.13
C ALA A 27 -1.78 -9.96 3.97
N HIS A 28 -1.47 -9.49 2.75
CA HIS A 28 -0.22 -8.81 2.47
C HIS A 28 -0.42 -7.30 2.40
N ALA A 29 0.52 -6.53 2.97
CA ALA A 29 0.55 -5.08 2.83
C ALA A 29 0.78 -4.68 1.37
N HIS A 30 -0.20 -4.03 0.75
CA HIS A 30 -0.10 -3.45 -0.58
C HIS A 30 -0.22 -1.93 -0.48
N LEU A 31 0.50 -1.20 -1.35
CA LEU A 31 0.35 0.24 -1.45
C LEU A 31 -1.08 0.55 -1.93
N LYS A 32 -1.84 1.26 -1.11
CA LYS A 32 -3.23 1.66 -1.35
C LYS A 32 -3.29 3.04 -2.00
N SER A 33 -2.52 3.99 -1.48
CA SER A 33 -2.41 5.35 -2.00
C SER A 33 -1.08 5.97 -1.58
N ALA A 34 -0.70 7.05 -2.26
CA ALA A 34 0.49 7.81 -1.93
C ALA A 34 0.27 9.31 -2.14
N GLU A 35 1.04 10.12 -1.43
CA GLU A 35 1.16 11.56 -1.63
C GLU A 35 2.64 11.93 -1.74
N PRO A 36 3.11 12.47 -2.89
CA PRO A 36 2.37 12.67 -4.14
C PRO A 36 1.83 11.35 -4.72
N ALA A 37 0.68 11.44 -5.41
CA ALA A 37 0.05 10.29 -6.02
C ALA A 37 0.91 9.67 -7.13
N ALA A 38 0.76 8.37 -7.35
CA ALA A 38 1.48 7.66 -8.41
C ALA A 38 1.20 8.26 -9.79
N GLY A 39 2.26 8.57 -10.53
CA GLY A 39 2.23 9.23 -11.84
C GLY A 39 1.89 10.72 -11.79
N SER A 40 1.68 11.30 -10.61
CA SER A 40 1.30 12.71 -10.48
C SER A 40 2.47 13.66 -10.74
N THR A 41 2.12 14.90 -11.06
CA THR A 41 3.07 16.01 -11.14
C THR A 41 2.72 17.05 -10.08
N VAL A 42 3.71 17.48 -9.30
CA VAL A 42 3.59 18.50 -8.26
C VAL A 42 4.36 19.76 -8.65
N GLU A 43 3.85 20.93 -8.26
CA GLU A 43 4.44 22.23 -8.61
C GLU A 43 5.64 22.59 -7.72
N SER A 44 5.82 21.90 -6.59
CA SER A 44 6.94 22.12 -5.67
C SER A 44 7.28 20.84 -4.93
N THR A 45 8.49 20.77 -4.40
CA THR A 45 8.92 19.68 -3.52
C THR A 45 7.98 19.54 -2.32
N PRO A 46 7.41 18.35 -2.06
CA PRO A 46 6.66 18.12 -0.84
C PRO A 46 7.61 18.02 0.37
N GLY A 47 7.15 18.34 1.57
CA GLY A 47 7.99 18.19 2.78
C GLY A 47 8.27 16.73 3.16
N HIS A 48 7.40 15.82 2.72
CA HIS A 48 7.54 14.38 2.92
C HIS A 48 6.74 13.64 1.84
N LEU A 49 7.03 12.35 1.68
CA LEU A 49 6.15 11.42 1.00
C LEU A 49 5.30 10.70 2.06
N MET A 50 4.02 10.51 1.77
CA MET A 50 3.11 9.70 2.58
C MET A 50 2.67 8.49 1.77
N LEU A 51 2.95 7.28 2.26
CA LEU A 51 2.55 6.02 1.61
C LEU A 51 1.58 5.29 2.53
N HIS A 52 0.33 5.09 2.07
CA HIS A 52 -0.67 4.34 2.82
C HIS A 52 -0.77 2.92 2.29
N PHE A 53 -0.80 1.96 3.19
CA PHE A 53 -0.88 0.54 2.89
C PHE A 53 -2.24 -0.04 3.31
N THR A 54 -2.51 -1.26 2.86
CA THR A 54 -3.72 -2.00 3.26
C THR A 54 -3.67 -2.51 4.68
N GLU A 55 -2.46 -2.73 5.22
CA GLU A 55 -2.21 -3.34 6.53
C GLU A 55 -1.32 -2.46 7.40
N ALA A 56 -1.39 -2.67 8.72
CA ALA A 56 -0.47 -2.05 9.67
C ALA A 56 0.96 -2.56 9.47
N LEU A 57 1.94 -1.67 9.65
CA LEU A 57 3.34 -1.93 9.36
C LEU A 57 4.17 -2.15 10.63
N GLU A 58 5.16 -3.03 10.52
CA GLU A 58 6.26 -3.14 11.48
C GLU A 58 7.28 -2.01 11.25
N PRO A 59 7.42 -1.05 12.18
CA PRO A 59 8.20 0.18 11.92
C PRO A 59 9.69 -0.06 11.71
N THR A 60 10.27 -1.05 12.39
CA THR A 60 11.70 -1.33 12.32
C THR A 60 12.12 -1.94 10.98
N PHE A 61 11.19 -2.57 10.26
CA PHE A 61 11.48 -3.36 9.05
C PHE A 61 10.82 -2.78 7.78
N SER A 62 10.28 -1.56 7.88
CA SER A 62 9.59 -0.87 6.79
C SER A 62 10.30 0.43 6.44
N ALA A 63 10.60 0.64 5.15
CA ALA A 63 11.30 1.81 4.67
C ALA A 63 11.01 2.09 3.18
N ALA A 64 11.43 3.26 2.72
CA ALA A 64 11.41 3.62 1.31
C ALA A 64 12.62 4.51 0.96
N ASP A 65 13.13 4.31 -0.26
CA ASP A 65 14.23 5.05 -0.85
C ASP A 65 13.72 5.80 -2.08
N VAL A 66 14.25 7.01 -2.30
CA VAL A 66 13.85 7.86 -3.42
C VAL A 66 15.06 8.06 -4.34
N THR A 67 14.85 7.94 -5.65
CA THR A 67 15.89 8.17 -6.66
C THR A 67 15.42 9.13 -7.73
N ASP A 68 16.33 9.93 -8.27
CA ASP A 68 16.06 10.75 -9.47
C ASP A 68 16.07 9.91 -10.77
N SER A 69 15.84 10.56 -11.90
CA SER A 69 15.84 9.91 -13.22
C SER A 69 17.21 9.38 -13.68
N GLN A 70 18.30 9.79 -13.03
CA GLN A 70 19.66 9.30 -13.30
C GLN A 70 20.03 8.14 -12.37
N GLY A 71 19.16 7.80 -11.41
CA GLY A 71 19.41 6.77 -10.41
C GLY A 71 20.18 7.27 -9.19
N ASN A 72 20.38 8.59 -9.04
CA ASN A 72 21.01 9.14 -7.84
C ASN A 72 20.02 9.08 -6.67
N THR A 73 20.50 8.66 -5.50
CA THR A 73 19.71 8.68 -4.27
C THR A 73 19.39 10.11 -3.86
N VAL A 74 18.10 10.37 -3.63
CA VAL A 74 17.62 11.59 -2.98
C VAL A 74 17.79 11.45 -1.48
N LYS A 75 18.28 12.50 -0.83
CA LYS A 75 18.47 12.51 0.61
C LYS A 75 17.13 12.59 1.34
N THR A 76 16.91 11.64 2.25
CA THR A 76 15.72 11.57 3.11
C THR A 76 16.13 11.40 4.56
N ALA A 77 15.28 11.87 5.47
CA ALA A 77 15.40 11.45 6.86
C ALA A 77 14.89 10.00 7.00
N LYS A 78 15.15 9.38 8.16
CA LYS A 78 14.64 8.03 8.44
C LYS A 78 13.12 7.98 8.26
N ALA A 79 12.65 7.04 7.43
CA ALA A 79 11.22 6.78 7.29
C ALA A 79 10.61 6.30 8.62
N VAL A 80 9.40 6.75 8.91
CA VAL A 80 8.68 6.42 10.15
C VAL A 80 7.26 5.98 9.84
N VAL A 81 6.78 4.97 10.55
CA VAL A 81 5.36 4.62 10.54
C VAL A 81 4.62 5.64 11.39
N ASP A 82 3.50 6.17 10.88
CA ASP A 82 2.71 7.16 11.59
C ASP A 82 2.15 6.58 12.90
N ASP A 83 2.11 7.42 13.94
CA ASP A 83 1.52 7.06 15.23
C ASP A 83 -0.01 7.08 15.21
N ALA A 84 -0.60 7.95 14.39
CA ALA A 84 -2.05 8.03 14.24
C ALA A 84 -2.61 6.96 13.28
N ASP A 85 -1.87 6.62 12.22
CA ASP A 85 -2.21 5.57 11.26
C ASP A 85 -1.05 4.59 11.07
N LYS A 86 -1.16 3.42 11.71
CA LYS A 86 -0.11 2.38 11.63
C LYS A 86 0.03 1.74 10.24
N SER A 87 -0.87 2.05 9.30
CA SER A 87 -0.76 1.65 7.90
C SER A 87 -0.07 2.70 7.02
N ALA A 88 0.35 3.83 7.57
CA ALA A 88 1.00 4.91 6.84
C ALA A 88 2.51 4.97 7.14
N LEU A 89 3.31 5.12 6.08
CA LEU A 89 4.75 5.35 6.14
C LEU A 89 5.07 6.77 5.65
N ILE A 90 5.71 7.55 6.52
CA ILE A 90 6.16 8.91 6.27
C ILE A 90 7.64 8.87 5.88
N VAL A 91 8.00 9.49 4.76
CA VAL A 91 9.37 9.61 4.27
C VAL A 91 9.73 11.09 4.15
N PRO A 92 10.36 11.71 5.16
CA PRO A 92 10.69 13.12 5.11
C PRO A 92 11.78 13.41 4.06
N LEU A 93 11.54 14.41 3.21
CA LEU A 93 12.53 14.88 2.24
C LEU A 93 13.37 15.98 2.90
N GLU A 94 14.69 15.89 2.82
CA GLU A 94 15.59 16.87 3.47
C GLU A 94 15.96 18.05 2.56
N ASP A 95 15.92 17.84 1.25
CA ASP A 95 16.37 18.81 0.24
C ASP A 95 15.23 19.18 -0.72
N VAL A 96 15.32 20.40 -1.27
CA VAL A 96 14.47 20.81 -2.39
C VAL A 96 14.84 19.98 -3.62
N LEU A 97 13.86 19.30 -4.18
CA LEU A 97 13.99 18.48 -5.36
C LEU A 97 13.99 19.34 -6.62
N PRO A 98 15.02 19.25 -7.48
CA PRO A 98 14.98 19.83 -8.82
C PRO A 98 13.79 19.31 -9.63
N SER A 99 13.41 20.05 -10.66
CA SER A 99 12.43 19.60 -11.65
C SER A 99 12.87 18.27 -12.27
N GLY A 100 12.01 17.27 -12.24
CA GLY A 100 12.36 15.93 -12.70
C GLY A 100 11.42 14.85 -12.23
N LYS A 101 11.63 13.66 -12.78
CA LYS A 101 10.92 12.43 -12.38
C LYS A 101 11.68 11.74 -11.27
N TYR A 102 10.94 11.31 -10.26
CA TYR A 102 11.44 10.58 -9.10
C TYR A 102 10.77 9.22 -9.00
N THR A 103 11.54 8.22 -8.57
CA THR A 103 11.05 6.88 -8.26
C THR A 103 11.14 6.66 -6.76
N VAL A 104 10.04 6.19 -6.18
CA VAL A 104 9.94 5.81 -4.77
C VAL A 104 9.92 4.30 -4.72
N ASN A 105 10.98 3.70 -4.19
CA ASN A 105 11.11 2.26 -4.01
C ASN A 105 10.83 1.95 -2.54
N TRP A 106 9.79 1.17 -2.26
CA TRP A 106 9.39 0.84 -0.89
C TRP A 106 9.50 -0.66 -0.63
N HIS A 107 9.79 -0.98 0.63
CA HIS A 107 9.64 -2.33 1.16
C HIS A 107 9.06 -2.23 2.56
N VAL A 108 8.06 -3.05 2.86
CA VAL A 108 7.37 -3.02 4.14
C VAL A 108 7.18 -4.42 4.66
N VAL A 109 7.09 -4.53 5.98
CA VAL A 109 6.70 -5.75 6.68
C VAL A 109 5.39 -5.44 7.40
N ALA A 110 4.35 -6.21 7.12
CA ALA A 110 3.10 -6.09 7.87
C ALA A 110 3.27 -6.66 9.28
N VAL A 111 2.40 -6.28 10.22
CA VAL A 111 2.40 -6.81 11.59
C VAL A 111 2.20 -8.33 11.69
N ASP A 112 1.74 -8.97 10.61
CA ASP A 112 1.65 -10.43 10.49
C ASP A 112 3.00 -11.10 10.09
N GLY A 113 4.03 -10.29 9.83
CA GLY A 113 5.38 -10.73 9.47
C GLY A 113 5.66 -10.85 7.98
N HIS A 114 4.68 -10.65 7.09
CA HIS A 114 4.92 -10.77 5.65
C HIS A 114 5.59 -9.53 5.07
N LYS A 115 6.67 -9.76 4.31
CA LYS A 115 7.39 -8.72 3.57
C LYS A 115 6.80 -8.53 2.18
N THR A 116 6.52 -7.28 1.81
CA THR A 116 6.20 -6.87 0.45
C THR A 116 7.12 -5.73 0.00
N LYS A 117 7.17 -5.51 -1.31
CA LYS A 117 7.93 -4.43 -1.92
C LYS A 117 7.26 -3.97 -3.21
N GLY A 118 7.58 -2.77 -3.64
CA GLY A 118 7.14 -2.22 -4.91
C GLY A 118 7.72 -0.84 -5.14
N ASP A 119 7.23 -0.18 -6.18
CA ASP A 119 7.67 1.15 -6.55
C ASP A 119 6.53 1.96 -7.17
N TYR A 120 6.69 3.28 -7.17
CA TYR A 120 5.90 4.19 -7.99
C TYR A 120 6.72 5.42 -8.36
N THR A 121 6.22 6.24 -9.28
CA THR A 121 6.90 7.47 -9.71
C THR A 121 6.03 8.71 -9.50
N PHE A 122 6.66 9.86 -9.35
CA PHE A 122 6.02 11.18 -9.43
C PHE A 122 6.98 12.17 -10.10
N THR A 123 6.48 13.36 -10.46
CA THR A 123 7.29 14.40 -11.11
C THR A 123 7.18 15.72 -10.35
N VAL A 124 8.30 16.40 -10.17
CA VAL A 124 8.37 17.78 -9.68
C VAL A 124 8.59 18.71 -10.88
N LYS A 125 7.86 19.82 -10.97
CA LYS A 125 8.06 20.86 -11.99
C LYS A 125 9.09 21.90 -11.59
#